data_AF-A0A972ZT81-F1
#
_entry.id   AF-A0A972ZT81-F1
#
_cell.length_a   1.000
_cell.length_b   1.000
_cell.length_c   1.000
_cell.angle_alpha   90.00
_cell.angle_beta   90.00
_cell.angle_gamma   90.00
#
_symmetry.space_group_name_H-M   'P 1'
#
loop_
_entity.id
_entity.type
_entity.pdbx_description
1 polymer ?
#
loop_
_entity_poly.entity_id
_entity_poly.type
_entity_poly.pdbx_seq_one_letter_code
_entity_poly.pdbx_strand_id
1 'polypeptide(L)'
;MRILVALILVLVVFSCVKNKTIQDGQVAGGIQEQTTPYGSTVARHLVEVKEVIQGNTYTYLLVLERGLDNWIAVNRQEAAVGEEYYYETALQMTNFTSKEIDRTFDVIYFVSQLSNDPNMVSASEAAAPHSGQVQTDQKEVNLEKPEGTVSIAELFANPSKYAGQKIRVHGLVVKINKGIMGANWIHIQDGTNHDGSFDLTVTSQEEPNVDDTITIEGTITVDKDFGAGYFYDVIMEDGSTSGSVI
;
A
#
# COMPACT_ATOMS: atom_id res chain seq x y z
N MET A 1 -15.83 -83.07 28.76
CA MET A 1 -15.74 -82.49 27.40
C MET A 1 -16.42 -81.13 27.44
N ARG A 2 -15.62 -80.07 27.41
CA ARG A 2 -16.03 -78.67 27.59
C ARG A 2 -16.67 -78.17 26.30
N ILE A 3 -17.93 -77.72 26.33
CA ILE A 3 -18.53 -76.97 25.22
C ILE A 3 -19.03 -75.64 25.76
N LEU A 4 -18.55 -74.62 25.06
CA LEU A 4 -18.43 -73.22 25.40
C LEU A 4 -19.79 -72.52 25.22
N VAL A 5 -20.27 -71.84 26.27
CA VAL A 5 -21.42 -70.91 26.16
C VAL A 5 -20.88 -69.60 25.59
N ALA A 6 -21.16 -69.34 24.31
CA ALA A 6 -20.79 -68.09 23.64
C ALA A 6 -21.90 -67.04 23.83
N LEU A 7 -21.56 -66.01 24.59
CA LEU A 7 -22.32 -64.80 24.87
C LEU A 7 -22.45 -63.98 23.56
N ILE A 8 -23.66 -63.83 23.02
CA ILE A 8 -23.90 -62.94 21.87
C ILE A 8 -24.07 -61.51 22.41
N LEU A 9 -22.98 -60.74 22.33
CA LEU A 9 -22.96 -59.30 22.59
C LEU A 9 -23.48 -58.57 21.34
N VAL A 10 -24.69 -58.02 21.43
CA VAL A 10 -25.27 -57.15 20.40
C VAL A 10 -24.60 -55.77 20.48
N LEU A 11 -23.75 -55.46 19.51
CA LEU A 11 -23.14 -54.14 19.30
C LEU A 11 -23.91 -53.43 18.17
N VAL A 12 -24.90 -52.61 18.54
CA VAL A 12 -25.53 -51.67 17.60
C VAL A 12 -24.60 -50.48 17.45
N VAL A 13 -23.79 -50.47 16.39
CA VAL A 13 -23.05 -49.29 15.96
C VAL A 13 -23.97 -48.40 15.14
N PHE A 14 -24.49 -47.34 15.75
CA PHE A 14 -25.05 -46.19 15.02
C PHE A 14 -23.88 -45.46 14.34
N SER A 15 -23.60 -45.84 13.10
CA SER A 15 -22.72 -45.07 12.23
C SER A 15 -23.49 -43.83 11.74
N CYS A 16 -23.28 -42.70 12.41
CA CYS A 16 -23.67 -41.39 11.89
C CYS A 16 -22.76 -41.06 10.69
N VAL A 17 -23.17 -41.48 9.49
CA VAL A 17 -22.61 -40.94 8.25
C VAL A 17 -23.08 -39.48 8.14
N LYS A 18 -22.26 -38.55 8.63
CA LYS A 18 -22.35 -37.15 8.21
C LYS A 18 -21.93 -37.10 6.75
N ASN A 19 -22.92 -37.12 5.87
CA ASN A 19 -22.78 -36.89 4.45
C ASN A 19 -22.28 -35.45 4.23
N LYS A 20 -20.96 -35.27 4.18
CA LYS A 20 -20.36 -34.02 3.70
C LYS A 20 -20.52 -34.04 2.19
N THR A 21 -21.64 -33.51 1.72
CA THR A 21 -21.78 -33.10 0.32
C THR A 21 -20.65 -32.12 0.02
N ILE A 22 -19.65 -32.62 -0.70
CA ILE A 22 -18.66 -31.80 -1.38
C ILE A 22 -19.44 -30.97 -2.39
N GLN A 23 -19.52 -29.65 -2.15
CA GLN A 23 -19.81 -28.72 -3.22
C GLN A 23 -18.51 -28.48 -3.99
N ASP A 24 -18.61 -28.67 -5.30
CA ASP A 24 -17.60 -28.34 -6.29
C ASP A 24 -17.11 -26.89 -6.13
N GLY A 25 -15.78 -26.72 -6.16
CA GLY A 25 -15.14 -25.58 -6.82
C GLY A 25 -15.09 -24.24 -6.09
N GLN A 26 -14.54 -24.17 -4.87
CA GLN A 26 -13.91 -22.93 -4.41
C GLN A 26 -12.50 -22.85 -5.00
N VAL A 27 -12.34 -22.02 -6.03
CA VAL A 27 -11.01 -21.51 -6.39
C VAL A 27 -10.58 -20.61 -5.23
N ALA A 28 -9.40 -20.86 -4.65
CA ALA A 28 -8.88 -20.01 -3.59
C ALA A 28 -8.72 -18.57 -4.10
N GLY A 29 -9.41 -17.64 -3.44
CA GLY A 29 -9.40 -16.20 -3.70
C GLY A 29 -10.34 -15.70 -4.82
N GLY A 30 -10.96 -14.55 -4.60
CA GLY A 30 -11.98 -13.94 -5.48
C GLY A 30 -12.49 -12.59 -4.96
N ILE A 31 -13.34 -11.90 -5.74
CA ILE A 31 -14.08 -10.74 -5.22
C ILE A 31 -15.41 -11.24 -4.67
N GLN A 32 -15.68 -10.98 -3.39
CA GLN A 32 -16.96 -11.24 -2.74
C GLN A 32 -17.76 -9.95 -2.74
N GLU A 33 -18.90 -9.94 -3.44
CA GLU A 33 -19.85 -8.83 -3.43
C GLU A 33 -20.91 -9.09 -2.35
N GLN A 34 -20.93 -8.26 -1.32
CA GLN A 34 -21.95 -8.35 -0.27
C GLN A 34 -22.79 -7.07 -0.24
N THR A 35 -24.11 -7.22 -0.31
CA THR A 35 -25.06 -6.12 -0.18
C THR A 35 -25.18 -5.72 1.28
N THR A 36 -24.83 -4.48 1.59
CA THR A 36 -25.07 -3.91 2.92
C THR A 36 -26.57 -3.69 3.15
N PRO A 37 -27.04 -3.60 4.43
CA PRO A 37 -28.43 -3.27 4.75
C PRO A 37 -28.91 -1.93 4.17
N TYR A 38 -28.00 -1.10 3.67
CA TYR A 38 -28.26 0.21 3.06
C TYR A 38 -28.23 0.20 1.52
N GLY A 39 -28.12 -0.97 0.89
CA GLY A 39 -28.18 -1.12 -0.57
C GLY A 39 -26.86 -0.84 -1.32
N SER A 40 -25.76 -0.63 -0.60
CA SER A 40 -24.42 -0.50 -1.21
C SER A 40 -23.75 -1.88 -1.28
N THR A 41 -23.34 -2.31 -2.47
CA THR A 41 -22.47 -3.48 -2.67
C THR A 41 -21.02 -3.08 -2.41
N VAL A 42 -20.37 -3.70 -1.44
CA VAL A 42 -18.93 -3.53 -1.24
C VAL A 42 -18.23 -4.74 -1.86
N ALA A 43 -17.40 -4.49 -2.87
CA ALA A 43 -16.55 -5.51 -3.48
C ALA A 43 -15.33 -5.71 -2.59
N ARG A 44 -15.18 -6.90 -2.02
CA ARG A 44 -14.02 -7.25 -1.18
C ARG A 44 -13.16 -8.30 -1.85
N HIS A 45 -11.85 -8.15 -1.73
CA HIS A 45 -10.88 -9.14 -2.10
C HIS A 45 -10.84 -10.22 -1.01
N LEU A 46 -10.92 -11.50 -1.39
CA LEU A 46 -10.64 -12.66 -0.53
C LEU A 46 -9.32 -13.26 -0.98
N VAL A 47 -8.40 -13.46 -0.03
CA VAL A 47 -7.06 -13.98 -0.30
C VAL A 47 -6.64 -15.06 0.70
N GLU A 48 -5.85 -16.03 0.24
CA GLU A 48 -5.26 -17.07 1.08
C GLU A 48 -3.76 -16.79 1.28
N VAL A 49 -3.29 -16.76 2.53
CA VAL A 49 -1.87 -16.48 2.84
C VAL A 49 -0.99 -17.70 2.52
N LYS A 50 0.04 -17.50 1.72
CA LYS A 50 1.06 -18.51 1.36
C LYS A 50 2.38 -18.31 2.08
N GLU A 51 2.75 -17.07 2.39
CA GLU A 51 3.97 -16.72 3.10
C GLU A 51 3.75 -15.50 3.98
N VAL A 52 4.44 -15.44 5.13
CA VAL A 52 4.41 -14.30 6.06
C VAL A 52 5.84 -13.88 6.38
N ILE A 53 6.14 -12.60 6.17
CA ILE A 53 7.40 -11.97 6.61
C ILE A 53 7.04 -10.82 7.54
N GLN A 54 7.52 -10.88 8.78
CA GLN A 54 7.29 -9.84 9.76
C GLN A 54 8.38 -8.77 9.73
N GLY A 55 7.98 -7.54 9.44
CA GLY A 55 8.77 -6.33 9.61
C GLY A 55 8.45 -5.60 10.92
N ASN A 56 9.04 -4.42 11.08
CA ASN A 56 8.78 -3.55 12.23
C ASN A 56 7.56 -2.66 11.99
N THR A 57 7.39 -2.20 10.75
CA THR A 57 6.28 -1.32 10.36
C THR A 57 5.19 -2.10 9.64
N TYR A 58 5.59 -3.05 8.80
CA TYR A 58 4.66 -3.81 7.96
C TYR A 58 4.75 -5.31 8.21
N THR A 59 3.65 -5.99 7.89
CA THR A 59 3.63 -7.44 7.66
C THR A 59 3.50 -7.65 6.16
N TYR A 60 4.44 -8.38 5.58
CA TYR A 60 4.44 -8.71 4.16
C TYR A 60 3.88 -10.11 3.96
N LEU A 61 2.89 -10.25 3.09
CA LEU A 61 2.19 -11.50 2.85
C LEU A 61 2.26 -11.84 1.36
N LEU A 62 2.74 -13.05 1.04
CA LEU A 62 2.44 -13.63 -0.26
C LEU A 62 1.06 -14.22 -0.17
N VAL A 63 0.14 -13.78 -1.01
CA VAL A 63 -1.25 -14.24 -0.97
C VAL A 63 -1.69 -14.76 -2.33
N LEU A 64 -2.48 -15.82 -2.30
CA LEU A 64 -3.16 -16.36 -3.47
C LEU A 64 -4.51 -15.68 -3.62
N GLU A 65 -4.69 -15.01 -4.74
CA GLU A 65 -5.94 -14.37 -5.12
C GLU A 65 -6.29 -14.73 -6.57
N ARG A 66 -7.44 -15.37 -6.81
CA ARG A 66 -7.92 -15.73 -8.15
C ARG A 66 -6.91 -16.58 -8.93
N GLY A 67 -6.18 -17.44 -8.23
CA GLY A 67 -5.14 -18.30 -8.83
C GLY A 67 -3.82 -17.58 -9.13
N LEU A 68 -3.65 -16.32 -8.72
CA LEU A 68 -2.41 -15.56 -8.87
C LEU A 68 -1.80 -15.25 -7.50
N ASP A 69 -0.49 -15.46 -7.39
CA ASP A 69 0.26 -15.06 -6.22
C ASP A 69 0.62 -13.57 -6.31
N ASN A 70 0.25 -12.81 -5.28
CA ASN A 70 0.55 -11.38 -5.17
C ASN A 70 1.17 -11.08 -3.81
N TRP A 71 2.13 -10.16 -3.77
CA TRP A 71 2.61 -9.63 -2.50
C TRP A 71 1.69 -8.52 -2.03
N ILE A 72 1.29 -8.57 -0.76
CA ILE A 72 0.65 -7.46 -0.08
C ILE A 72 1.48 -7.01 1.13
N ALA A 73 1.47 -5.72 1.42
CA ALA A 73 1.99 -5.14 2.65
C ALA A 73 0.81 -4.58 3.45
N VAL A 74 0.69 -4.98 4.71
CA VAL A 74 -0.33 -4.48 5.64
C VAL A 74 0.35 -3.85 6.85
N ASN A 75 -0.36 -2.96 7.54
CA ASN A 75 0.05 -2.50 8.86
C ASN A 75 0.39 -3.71 9.75
N ARG A 76 1.47 -3.58 10.53
CA ARG A 76 2.00 -4.69 11.33
C ARG A 76 0.90 -5.34 12.16
N GLN A 77 0.63 -6.60 11.86
CA GLN A 77 -0.35 -7.44 12.53
C GLN A 77 0.08 -8.91 12.46
N GLU A 78 -0.57 -9.75 13.26
CA GLU A 78 -0.37 -11.19 13.13
C GLU A 78 -1.21 -11.73 11.97
N ALA A 79 -0.60 -12.62 11.19
CA ALA A 79 -1.25 -13.38 10.12
C ALA A 79 -0.63 -14.77 10.07
N ALA A 80 -1.40 -15.77 9.64
CA ALA A 80 -0.93 -17.15 9.56
C ALA A 80 -1.01 -17.70 8.13
N VAL A 81 -0.03 -18.54 7.77
CA VAL A 81 -0.02 -19.27 6.50
C VAL A 81 -1.20 -20.24 6.45
N GLY A 82 -1.90 -20.25 5.31
CA GLY A 82 -3.09 -21.07 5.05
C GLY A 82 -4.40 -20.44 5.51
N GLU A 83 -4.37 -19.29 6.19
CA GLU A 83 -5.58 -18.56 6.56
C GLU A 83 -6.08 -17.65 5.44
N GLU A 84 -7.38 -17.39 5.48
CA GLU A 84 -8.07 -16.51 4.54
C GLU A 84 -8.34 -15.15 5.18
N TYR A 85 -8.11 -14.09 4.40
CA TYR A 85 -8.34 -12.71 4.80
C TYR A 85 -9.08 -11.93 3.72
N TYR A 86 -9.73 -10.86 4.16
CA TYR A 86 -10.50 -9.92 3.36
C TYR A 86 -9.84 -8.54 3.40
N TYR A 87 -9.87 -7.84 2.28
CA TYR A 87 -9.57 -6.42 2.20
C TYR A 87 -10.41 -5.71 1.13
N GLU A 88 -10.54 -4.40 1.23
CA GLU A 88 -11.37 -3.59 0.31
C GLU A 88 -10.52 -2.77 -0.66
N THR A 89 -9.52 -2.07 -0.15
CA THR A 89 -8.69 -1.15 -0.93
C THR A 89 -7.23 -1.55 -0.87
N ALA A 90 -6.59 -1.50 -2.03
CA ALA A 90 -5.18 -1.79 -2.19
C ALA A 90 -4.54 -0.75 -3.12
N LEU A 91 -3.33 -0.31 -2.78
CA LEU A 91 -2.51 0.53 -3.65
C LEU A 91 -1.37 -0.28 -4.24
N GLN A 92 -1.30 -0.35 -5.57
CA GLN A 92 -0.21 -1.02 -6.25
C GLN A 92 1.06 -0.16 -6.21
N MET A 93 2.13 -0.73 -5.66
CA MET A 93 3.48 -0.20 -5.69
C MET A 93 4.35 -1.09 -6.58
N THR A 94 5.22 -0.46 -7.36
CA THR A 94 6.18 -1.14 -8.25
C THR A 94 7.60 -0.82 -7.83
N ASN A 95 8.52 -1.79 -7.97
CA ASN A 95 9.93 -1.66 -7.59
C ASN A 95 10.11 -1.18 -6.14
N PHE A 96 9.26 -1.64 -5.23
CA PHE A 96 9.30 -1.22 -3.83
C PHE A 96 10.41 -1.97 -3.10
N THR A 97 11.39 -1.25 -2.57
CA THR A 97 12.42 -1.81 -1.69
C THR A 97 12.07 -1.54 -0.22
N SER A 98 11.88 -2.62 0.53
CA SER A 98 11.81 -2.57 1.99
C SER A 98 13.22 -2.66 2.58
N LYS A 99 13.65 -1.58 3.24
CA LYS A 99 14.92 -1.55 3.98
C LYS A 99 14.89 -2.43 5.24
N GLU A 100 13.71 -2.64 5.84
CA GLU A 100 13.60 -3.39 7.10
C GLU A 100 13.76 -4.90 6.92
N ILE A 101 13.45 -5.42 5.73
CA ILE A 101 13.62 -6.85 5.40
C ILE A 101 14.61 -7.09 4.24
N ASP A 102 15.36 -6.05 3.86
CA ASP A 102 16.35 -6.07 2.76
C ASP A 102 15.82 -6.77 1.49
N ARG A 103 14.63 -6.37 1.05
CA ARG A 103 13.94 -7.01 -0.07
C ARG A 103 13.33 -5.99 -1.02
N THR A 104 13.47 -6.25 -2.32
CA THR A 104 12.79 -5.53 -3.39
C THR A 104 11.64 -6.37 -3.94
N PHE A 105 10.50 -5.73 -4.15
CA PHE A 105 9.30 -6.30 -4.76
C PHE A 105 9.06 -5.61 -6.10
N ASP A 106 9.01 -6.39 -7.19
CA ASP A 106 8.68 -5.88 -8.52
C ASP A 106 7.28 -5.24 -8.52
N VAL A 107 6.33 -5.93 -7.88
CA VAL A 107 4.98 -5.43 -7.58
C VAL A 107 4.61 -5.84 -6.16
N ILE A 108 4.02 -4.92 -5.40
CA ILE A 108 3.43 -5.18 -4.09
C ILE A 108 2.20 -4.28 -3.90
N TYR A 109 1.18 -4.78 -3.24
CA TYR A 109 -0.03 -4.02 -2.95
C TYR A 109 -0.08 -3.62 -1.47
N PHE A 110 -0.19 -2.33 -1.20
CA PHE A 110 -0.37 -1.85 0.16
C PHE A 110 -1.85 -1.84 0.52
N VAL A 111 -2.19 -2.59 1.55
CA VAL A 111 -3.55 -2.87 1.98
C VAL A 111 -3.74 -2.28 3.37
N SER A 112 -4.70 -1.36 3.50
CA SER A 112 -4.88 -0.57 4.73
C SER A 112 -5.51 -1.36 5.85
N GLN A 113 -6.44 -2.25 5.51
CA GLN A 113 -7.17 -3.09 6.44
C GLN A 113 -7.22 -4.50 5.89
N LEU A 114 -6.76 -5.43 6.73
CA LEU A 114 -6.83 -6.85 6.49
C LEU A 114 -7.64 -7.44 7.65
N SER A 115 -8.63 -8.27 7.35
CA SER A 115 -9.47 -8.88 8.38
C SER A 115 -9.85 -10.30 8.02
N ASN A 116 -10.02 -11.17 9.01
CA ASN A 116 -10.64 -12.48 8.82
C ASN A 116 -12.17 -12.43 8.97
N ASP A 117 -12.76 -11.25 9.26
CA ASP A 117 -14.20 -11.04 9.29
C ASP A 117 -14.71 -10.56 7.92
N PRO A 118 -15.53 -11.35 7.21
CA PRO A 118 -16.14 -10.93 5.95
C PRO A 118 -17.10 -9.74 6.11
N ASN A 119 -17.55 -9.42 7.33
CA ASN A 119 -18.40 -8.29 7.64
C ASN A 119 -17.62 -7.08 8.17
N MET A 120 -16.30 -7.03 7.94
CA MET A 120 -15.51 -5.86 8.30
C MET A 120 -16.20 -4.59 7.79
N VAL A 121 -16.50 -3.69 8.73
CA VAL A 121 -16.92 -2.33 8.42
C VAL A 121 -15.64 -1.54 8.27
N SER A 122 -15.37 -1.07 7.05
CA SER A 122 -14.31 -0.11 6.81
C SER A 122 -14.48 1.06 7.76
N ALA A 123 -13.63 1.10 8.79
CA ALA A 123 -13.45 2.29 9.58
C ALA A 123 -12.68 3.26 8.68
N SER A 124 -13.44 4.03 7.89
CA SER A 124 -13.00 5.33 7.42
C SER A 124 -12.44 6.08 8.64
N GLU A 125 -11.18 6.54 8.55
CA GLU A 125 -10.55 7.53 9.44
C GLU A 125 -9.68 7.08 10.63
N ALA A 126 -9.42 5.79 10.90
CA ALA A 126 -8.61 5.41 12.08
C ALA A 126 -7.44 4.42 11.87
N ALA A 127 -7.16 3.98 10.64
CA ALA A 127 -5.87 3.36 10.36
C ALA A 127 -4.83 4.49 10.33
N ALA A 128 -3.72 4.33 11.05
CA ALA A 128 -2.59 5.27 10.93
C ALA A 128 -2.31 5.46 9.43
N PRO A 129 -2.25 6.69 8.92
CA PRO A 129 -1.98 6.92 7.52
C PRO A 129 -0.69 6.20 7.17
N HIS A 130 -0.69 5.45 6.07
CA HIS A 130 0.54 5.12 5.37
C HIS A 130 1.06 6.46 4.87
N SER A 131 1.78 7.19 5.73
CA SER A 131 2.39 8.44 5.32
C SER A 131 3.26 8.09 4.13
N GLY A 132 2.92 8.62 2.96
CA GLY A 132 3.75 8.49 1.76
C GLY A 132 5.15 9.08 1.96
N GLN A 133 5.38 9.71 3.12
CA GLN A 133 6.68 9.91 3.74
C GLN A 133 7.38 8.57 3.98
N VAL A 134 8.13 8.15 2.97
CA VAL A 134 9.28 7.29 3.18
C VAL A 134 10.20 8.03 4.16
N GLN A 135 10.75 7.33 5.16
CA GLN A 135 11.90 7.85 5.91
C GLN A 135 13.07 8.07 4.94
N THR A 136 13.17 9.27 4.38
CA THR A 136 14.34 9.75 3.66
C THR A 136 15.19 10.52 4.66
N ASP A 137 16.47 10.17 4.75
CA ASP A 137 17.39 10.96 5.56
C ASP A 137 17.48 12.36 4.94
N GLN A 138 17.49 13.39 5.78
CA GLN A 138 17.71 14.75 5.32
C GLN A 138 19.16 14.82 4.79
N LYS A 139 19.32 14.93 3.46
CA LYS A 139 20.65 15.12 2.87
C LYS A 139 21.10 16.56 3.10
N GLU A 140 22.40 16.74 3.34
CA GLU A 140 23.01 18.06 3.25
C GLU A 140 23.07 18.47 1.78
N VAL A 141 22.16 19.36 1.39
CA VAL A 141 21.97 19.81 0.00
C VAL A 141 22.35 21.29 -0.04
N ASN A 142 23.41 21.61 -0.78
CA ASN A 142 23.84 22.98 -1.04
C ASN A 142 23.67 23.27 -2.53
N LEU A 143 22.52 23.82 -2.89
CA LEU A 143 22.15 24.15 -4.27
C LEU A 143 22.04 25.65 -4.45
N GLU A 144 22.52 26.15 -5.59
CA GLU A 144 22.16 27.49 -6.04
C GLU A 144 20.66 27.53 -6.31
N LYS A 145 19.97 28.59 -5.86
CA LYS A 145 18.52 28.75 -6.07
C LYS A 145 18.27 29.53 -7.35
N PRO A 146 17.76 28.90 -8.44
CA PRO A 146 17.43 29.62 -9.65
C PRO A 146 16.30 30.63 -9.40
N GLU A 147 16.30 31.75 -10.13
CA GLU A 147 15.21 32.72 -10.05
C GLU A 147 13.85 32.07 -10.37
N GLY A 148 12.81 32.51 -9.67
CA GLY A 148 11.44 32.01 -9.87
C GLY A 148 11.16 30.63 -9.25
N THR A 149 12.09 30.07 -8.47
CA THR A 149 11.87 28.81 -7.73
C THR A 149 11.37 29.06 -6.31
N VAL A 150 10.47 28.20 -5.84
CA VAL A 150 9.96 28.18 -4.47
C VAL A 150 10.75 27.14 -3.69
N SER A 151 11.22 27.50 -2.49
CA SER A 151 11.88 26.54 -1.61
C SER A 151 10.87 25.60 -0.94
N ILE A 152 11.30 24.38 -0.62
CA ILE A 152 10.46 23.37 0.03
C ILE A 152 9.97 23.88 1.40
N ALA A 153 10.82 24.51 2.20
CA ALA A 153 10.43 25.12 3.46
C ALA A 153 9.37 26.21 3.29
N GLU A 154 9.47 27.07 2.26
CA GLU A 154 8.45 28.10 2.00
C GLU A 154 7.12 27.47 1.59
N LEU A 155 7.17 26.43 0.75
CA LEU A 155 5.99 25.67 0.32
C LEU A 155 5.26 25.07 1.52
N PHE A 156 5.97 24.36 2.39
CA PHE A 156 5.38 23.74 3.59
C PHE A 156 4.97 24.74 4.66
N ALA A 157 5.59 25.91 4.73
CA ALA A 157 5.15 26.99 5.62
C ALA A 157 3.87 27.69 5.13
N ASN A 158 3.54 27.58 3.83
CA ASN A 158 2.40 28.30 3.23
C ASN A 158 1.63 27.42 2.22
N PRO A 159 1.17 26.21 2.59
CA PRO A 159 0.60 25.26 1.63
C PRO A 159 -0.64 25.85 0.92
N SER A 160 -1.51 26.56 1.65
CA SER A 160 -2.70 27.20 1.10
C SER A 160 -2.40 28.30 0.07
N LYS A 161 -1.21 28.92 0.10
CA LYS A 161 -0.79 29.92 -0.91
C LYS A 161 -0.58 29.26 -2.27
N TYR A 162 -0.15 28.00 -2.28
CA TYR A 162 0.27 27.29 -3.48
C TYR A 162 -0.75 26.26 -3.97
N ALA A 163 -1.73 25.88 -3.15
CA ALA A 163 -2.79 24.95 -3.54
C ALA A 163 -3.43 25.33 -4.90
N GLY A 164 -3.41 24.38 -5.84
CA GLY A 164 -3.88 24.52 -7.22
C GLY A 164 -2.97 25.36 -8.14
N GLN A 165 -1.85 25.90 -7.65
CA GLN A 165 -0.94 26.70 -8.46
C GLN A 165 0.17 25.83 -9.07
N LYS A 166 0.58 26.20 -10.29
CA LYS A 166 1.82 25.70 -10.87
C LYS A 166 3.00 26.48 -10.31
N ILE A 167 3.95 25.77 -9.72
CA ILE A 167 5.20 26.36 -9.20
C ILE A 167 6.40 25.59 -9.71
N ARG A 168 7.56 26.26 -9.67
CA ARG A 168 8.86 25.65 -9.91
C ARG A 168 9.58 25.37 -8.61
N VAL A 169 10.10 24.17 -8.46
CA VAL A 169 10.97 23.77 -7.34
C VAL A 169 12.29 23.27 -7.92
N HIS A 170 13.40 23.71 -7.32
CA HIS A 170 14.73 23.25 -7.69
C HIS A 170 15.31 22.42 -6.54
N GLY A 171 15.76 21.20 -6.83
CA GLY A 171 16.26 20.32 -5.79
C GLY A 171 16.97 19.07 -6.32
N LEU A 172 17.55 18.34 -5.38
CA LEU A 172 18.21 17.06 -5.57
C LEU A 172 17.19 15.94 -5.53
N VAL A 173 17.22 15.04 -6.51
CA VAL A 173 16.43 13.81 -6.51
C VAL A 173 17.06 12.84 -5.51
N VAL A 174 16.35 12.53 -4.43
CA VAL A 174 16.84 11.60 -3.38
C VAL A 174 16.27 10.21 -3.51
N LYS A 175 15.14 10.06 -4.19
CA LYS A 175 14.49 8.77 -4.46
C LYS A 175 13.56 8.90 -5.67
N ILE A 176 13.43 7.83 -6.43
CA ILE A 176 12.41 7.69 -7.48
C ILE A 176 11.80 6.30 -7.39
N ASN A 177 10.46 6.23 -7.38
CA ASN A 177 9.72 4.99 -7.56
C ASN A 177 8.94 5.08 -8.88
N LYS A 178 9.23 4.20 -9.83
CA LYS A 178 8.67 4.28 -11.19
C LYS A 178 7.43 3.41 -11.33
N GLY A 179 6.40 3.92 -12.02
CA GLY A 179 5.22 3.14 -12.44
C GLY A 179 4.12 2.95 -11.38
N ILE A 180 4.10 3.75 -10.32
CA ILE A 180 3.06 3.71 -9.29
C ILE A 180 1.86 4.54 -9.76
N MET A 181 0.68 3.93 -9.82
CA MET A 181 -0.55 4.57 -10.32
C MET A 181 -0.40 5.20 -11.72
N GLY A 182 0.49 4.65 -12.56
CA GLY A 182 0.75 5.17 -13.90
C GLY A 182 1.68 6.39 -13.96
N ALA A 183 2.34 6.75 -12.85
CA ALA A 183 3.30 7.85 -12.77
C ALA A 183 4.60 7.43 -12.03
N ASN A 184 5.64 8.25 -12.20
CA ASN A 184 6.86 8.18 -11.40
C ASN A 184 6.73 9.10 -10.19
N TRP A 185 7.10 8.60 -9.01
CA TRP A 185 7.03 9.31 -7.74
C TRP A 185 8.44 9.66 -7.32
N ILE A 186 8.75 10.94 -7.44
CA ILE A 186 10.09 11.50 -7.27
C ILE A 186 10.11 12.26 -5.95
N HIS A 187 11.03 11.90 -5.06
CA HIS A 187 11.30 12.66 -3.85
C HIS A 187 12.44 13.64 -4.11
N ILE A 188 12.18 14.92 -3.84
CA ILE A 188 13.12 16.02 -4.08
C ILE A 188 13.41 16.73 -2.75
N GLN A 189 14.68 17.05 -2.52
CA GLN A 189 15.14 17.86 -1.39
C GLN A 189 15.95 19.06 -1.90
N ASP A 190 15.70 20.25 -1.36
CA ASP A 190 16.41 21.50 -1.73
C ASP A 190 17.35 22.01 -0.62
N GLY A 191 17.49 21.25 0.46
CA GLY A 191 18.29 21.60 1.64
C GLY A 191 17.57 22.47 2.66
N THR A 192 16.33 22.89 2.40
CA THR A 192 15.51 23.65 3.34
C THR A 192 14.59 22.73 4.16
N ASN A 193 14.16 23.21 5.33
CA ASN A 193 13.29 22.46 6.24
C ASN A 193 12.30 23.42 6.92
N HIS A 194 11.04 23.00 7.03
CA HIS A 194 10.03 23.65 7.86
C HIS A 194 9.37 22.61 8.77
N ASP A 195 9.57 22.70 10.08
CA ASP A 195 8.97 21.83 11.10
C ASP A 195 9.10 20.32 10.83
N GLY A 196 10.23 19.91 10.24
CA GLY A 196 10.49 18.51 9.88
C GLY A 196 10.12 18.16 8.44
N SER A 197 9.45 19.05 7.70
CA SER A 197 9.17 18.89 6.27
C SER A 197 10.30 19.46 5.42
N PHE A 198 11.07 18.56 4.80
CA PHE A 198 12.22 18.87 3.93
C PHE A 198 12.19 18.10 2.60
N ASP A 199 11.20 17.22 2.41
CA ASP A 199 11.07 16.32 1.27
C ASP A 199 9.76 16.61 0.54
N LEU A 200 9.85 16.97 -0.73
CA LEU A 200 8.68 17.15 -1.60
C LEU A 200 8.53 15.92 -2.49
N THR A 201 7.36 15.29 -2.41
CA THR A 201 6.97 14.25 -3.36
C THR A 201 6.38 14.89 -4.63
N VAL A 202 6.82 14.41 -5.78
CA VAL A 202 6.38 14.86 -7.10
C VAL A 202 5.93 13.67 -7.93
N THR A 203 4.71 13.70 -8.48
CA THR A 203 4.30 12.76 -9.53
C THR A 203 4.68 13.32 -10.90
N SER A 204 5.26 12.49 -11.77
CA SER A 204 5.80 12.92 -13.05
C SER A 204 5.89 11.76 -14.05
N GLN A 205 5.94 12.07 -15.34
CA GLN A 205 6.33 11.09 -16.38
C GLN A 205 7.83 11.11 -16.67
N GLU A 206 8.57 12.05 -16.08
CA GLU A 206 10.03 12.15 -16.20
C GLU A 206 10.70 11.02 -15.41
N GLU A 207 11.88 10.62 -15.86
CA GLU A 207 12.70 9.59 -15.21
C GLU A 207 14.10 10.12 -14.85
N PRO A 208 14.22 11.12 -13.96
CA PRO A 208 15.52 11.54 -13.47
C PRO A 208 16.19 10.43 -12.66
N ASN A 209 17.51 10.49 -12.53
CA ASN A 209 18.28 9.59 -11.69
C ASN A 209 18.37 10.15 -10.26
N VAL A 210 18.57 9.25 -9.29
CA VAL A 210 18.97 9.67 -7.95
C VAL A 210 20.29 10.43 -8.05
N ASP A 211 20.41 11.48 -7.23
CA ASP A 211 21.49 12.47 -7.21
C ASP A 211 21.50 13.47 -8.38
N ASP A 212 20.52 13.40 -9.31
CA ASP A 212 20.31 14.49 -10.27
C ASP A 212 19.79 15.74 -9.55
N THR A 213 20.31 16.90 -9.95
CA THR A 213 19.76 18.21 -9.54
C THR A 213 18.86 18.72 -10.66
N ILE A 214 17.58 18.90 -10.38
CA ILE A 214 16.57 19.27 -11.37
C ILE A 214 15.78 20.51 -10.95
N THR A 215 15.28 21.26 -11.93
CA THR A 215 14.15 22.18 -11.72
C THR A 215 12.91 21.54 -12.30
N ILE A 216 11.89 21.34 -11.49
CA ILE A 216 10.63 20.73 -11.90
C ILE A 216 9.49 21.72 -11.68
N GLU A 217 8.60 21.81 -12.68
CA GLU A 217 7.38 22.60 -12.60
C GLU A 217 6.16 21.67 -12.56
N GLY A 218 5.26 21.88 -11.61
CA GLY A 218 4.03 21.10 -11.46
C GLY A 218 3.00 21.80 -10.61
N THR A 219 1.80 21.22 -10.52
CA THR A 219 0.69 21.79 -9.75
C THR A 219 0.75 21.33 -8.30
N ILE A 220 0.67 22.24 -7.34
CA ILE A 220 0.61 21.85 -5.92
C ILE A 220 -0.80 21.44 -5.53
N THR A 221 -0.92 20.27 -4.93
CA THR A 221 -2.14 19.79 -4.28
C THR A 221 -1.88 19.61 -2.80
N VAL A 222 -2.86 20.02 -1.99
CA VAL A 222 -2.83 19.89 -0.53
C VAL A 222 -3.89 18.89 -0.08
N ASP A 223 -3.67 18.26 1.07
CA ASP A 223 -4.57 17.28 1.67
C ASP A 223 -4.97 16.15 0.69
N LYS A 224 -4.01 15.67 -0.09
CA LYS A 224 -4.26 14.69 -1.15
C LYS A 224 -4.35 13.29 -0.57
N ASP A 225 -5.54 12.71 -0.65
CA ASP A 225 -5.80 11.31 -0.33
C ASP A 225 -5.85 10.46 -1.61
N PHE A 226 -4.93 9.51 -1.73
CA PHE A 226 -4.92 8.51 -2.81
C PHE A 226 -5.69 7.23 -2.44
N GLY A 227 -6.33 7.23 -1.28
CA GLY A 227 -6.97 6.07 -0.70
C GLY A 227 -5.95 5.13 -0.07
N ALA A 228 -6.47 4.06 0.50
CA ALA A 228 -5.68 3.05 1.18
C ALA A 228 -4.71 3.59 2.28
N GLY A 229 -5.03 4.74 2.87
CA GLY A 229 -4.22 5.40 3.91
C GLY A 229 -3.05 6.22 3.36
N TYR A 230 -2.90 6.36 2.04
CA TYR A 230 -1.88 7.19 1.42
C TYR A 230 -2.33 8.63 1.32
N PHE A 231 -1.90 9.42 2.31
CA PHE A 231 -2.23 10.83 2.42
C PHE A 231 -0.96 11.69 2.34
N TYR A 232 -1.06 12.82 1.64
CA TYR A 232 -0.01 13.82 1.51
C TYR A 232 -0.56 15.20 1.88
N ASP A 233 0.03 15.83 2.90
CA ASP A 233 -0.29 17.21 3.27
C ASP A 233 -0.02 18.17 2.09
N VAL A 234 1.08 17.91 1.36
CA VAL A 234 1.49 18.65 0.16
C VAL A 234 2.13 17.67 -0.83
N ILE A 235 1.72 17.72 -2.08
CA ILE A 235 2.31 16.99 -3.20
C ILE A 235 2.35 17.88 -4.45
N MET A 236 3.36 17.71 -5.30
CA MET A 236 3.36 18.30 -6.65
C MET A 236 2.89 17.25 -7.65
N GLU A 237 1.83 17.55 -8.39
CA GLU A 237 1.29 16.68 -9.43
C GLU A 237 1.70 17.15 -10.84
N ASP A 238 1.87 16.17 -11.74
CA ASP A 238 2.20 16.37 -13.16
C ASP A 238 3.48 17.21 -13.38
N GLY A 239 4.51 16.96 -12.57
CA GLY A 239 5.79 17.62 -12.66
C GLY A 239 6.48 17.38 -14.00
N SER A 240 7.06 18.41 -14.61
CA SER A 240 7.96 18.28 -15.77
C SER A 240 9.16 19.20 -15.65
N THR A 241 10.30 18.73 -16.15
CA THR A 241 11.55 19.50 -16.22
C THR A 241 11.59 20.43 -17.43
N SER A 242 10.61 20.31 -18.34
CA SER A 242 10.55 21.03 -19.63
C SER A 242 9.88 22.42 -19.56
N GLY A 243 9.65 22.96 -18.36
CA GLY A 243 9.06 24.28 -18.13
C GLY A 243 9.96 25.45 -18.57
N SER A 244 9.98 25.69 -19.89
CA SER A 244 10.41 26.87 -20.65
C SER A 244 11.66 27.62 -20.15
N VAL A 245 12.76 27.36 -20.85
CA VAL A 245 13.68 28.44 -21.24
C VAL A 245 12.92 29.30 -22.26
N ILE A 246 12.51 30.50 -21.85
CA ILE A 246 12.26 31.62 -22.75
C ILE A 246 13.30 32.69 -22.47
#